data_AF-A0A1Z9LTC1-F1
#
_entry.id   AF-A0A1Z9LTC1-F1
#
_cell.length_a   1.000
_cell.length_b   1.000
_cell.length_c   1.000
_cell.angle_alpha   90.00
_cell.angle_beta   90.00
_cell.angle_gamma   90.00
#
_symmetry.space_group_name_H-M   'P 1'
#
loop_
_entity.id
_entity.type
_entity.pdbx_description
1 polymer ?
#
loop_
_entity_poly.entity_id
_entity_poly.type
_entity_poly.pdbx_seq_one_letter_code
_entity_poly.pdbx_strand_id
1 'polypeptide(L)'
;MIKLYRLTTGEDLIGKQLTDANVDGEETNHIDYQYIDRPFVLIPMRQGTGQATIGFHPYIPYTEDKVIKIKQANIITITNPDDKIKEAYEQNTSTIKSAKPKLIV
;
A
#
# COMPACT_ATOMS: atom_id res chain seq x y z
N MET A 1 -1.61 -4.07 -9.26
CA MET A 1 -1.14 -5.29 -8.56
C MET A 1 -0.53 -4.90 -7.21
N ILE A 2 -0.64 -5.71 -6.14
CA ILE A 2 -0.02 -5.36 -4.84
C ILE A 2 1.49 -5.63 -4.91
N LYS A 3 2.30 -4.66 -4.48
CA LYS A 3 3.76 -4.68 -4.53
C LYS A 3 4.36 -4.12 -3.26
N LEU A 4 5.60 -4.52 -2.99
CA LEU A 4 6.49 -3.93 -1.99
C LEU A 4 7.50 -3.02 -2.67
N TYR A 5 7.83 -1.92 -2.01
CA TYR A 5 8.78 -0.91 -2.48
C TYR A 5 9.75 -0.58 -1.37
N ARG A 6 11.07 -0.75 -1.61
CA ARG A 6 12.09 -0.18 -0.72
C ARG A 6 12.45 1.20 -1.25
N LEU A 7 12.24 2.24 -0.45
CA LEU A 7 12.61 3.61 -0.81
C LEU A 7 14.08 3.90 -0.49
N THR A 8 14.63 4.93 -1.13
CA THR A 8 15.98 5.44 -0.83
C THR A 8 16.13 5.99 0.59
N THR A 9 15.02 6.35 1.24
CA THR A 9 14.94 6.73 2.66
C THR A 9 15.08 5.54 3.61
N GLY A 10 15.00 4.32 3.09
CA GLY A 10 15.09 3.07 3.85
C GLY A 10 13.74 2.47 4.24
N GLU A 11 12.64 3.19 4.04
CA GLU A 11 11.28 2.74 4.32
C GLU A 11 10.85 1.61 3.37
N ASP A 12 10.07 0.65 3.89
CA ASP A 12 9.38 -0.37 3.09
C ASP A 12 7.90 0.01 2.98
N LEU A 13 7.42 0.20 1.75
CA LEU A 13 6.02 0.45 1.46
C LEU A 13 5.37 -0.78 0.86
N ILE A 14 4.08 -0.97 1.16
CA ILE A 14 3.17 -1.85 0.43
C ILE A 14 2.04 -1.04 -0.17
N GLY A 15 1.61 -1.38 -1.38
CA GLY A 15 0.45 -0.74 -1.99
C GLY A 15 0.07 -1.34 -3.33
N LYS A 16 -1.08 -0.92 -3.86
CA LYS A 16 -1.54 -1.34 -5.18
C LYS A 16 -0.88 -0.49 -6.26
N GLN A 17 0.05 -1.08 -7.01
CA GLN A 17 0.61 -0.49 -8.22
C GLN A 17 -0.50 -0.24 -9.25
N LEU A 18 -0.58 1.00 -9.73
CA LEU A 18 -1.42 1.41 -10.86
C LEU A 18 -0.56 1.52 -12.11
N THR A 19 -1.07 1.00 -13.23
CA THR A 19 -0.40 0.97 -14.53
C THR A 19 -1.27 1.53 -15.65
N ASP A 20 -2.45 2.04 -15.29
CA ASP A 20 -3.39 2.63 -16.23
C ASP A 20 -2.81 3.91 -16.80
N ALA A 21 -3.07 4.20 -18.08
CA ALA A 21 -2.57 5.40 -18.75
C ALA A 21 -3.19 6.68 -18.16
N ASN A 22 -4.33 6.57 -17.49
CA ASN A 22 -4.99 7.65 -16.79
C ASN A 22 -5.35 7.21 -15.37
N VAL A 23 -4.99 8.02 -14.37
CA VAL A 23 -5.34 7.80 -12.97
C VAL A 23 -5.92 9.11 -12.43
N ASP A 24 -7.11 9.03 -11.84
CA ASP A 24 -7.86 10.15 -11.29
C ASP A 24 -8.05 11.33 -12.26
N GLY A 25 -8.25 11.03 -13.56
CA GLY A 25 -8.48 12.03 -14.59
C GLY A 25 -7.20 12.63 -15.19
N GLU A 26 -6.03 12.24 -14.69
CA GLU A 26 -4.74 12.73 -15.17
C GLU A 26 -3.99 11.66 -15.97
N GLU A 27 -3.35 12.05 -17.07
CA GLU A 27 -2.43 11.18 -17.80
C GLU A 27 -1.24 10.83 -16.90
N THR A 28 -0.88 9.56 -16.92
CA THR A 28 0.21 9.03 -16.10
C THR A 28 1.54 9.11 -16.82
N ASN A 29 2.60 9.45 -16.07
CA ASN A 29 3.97 9.35 -16.53
C ASN A 29 4.66 8.20 -15.76
N HIS A 30 4.45 6.96 -16.22
CA HIS A 30 5.04 5.77 -15.61
C HIS A 30 6.56 5.65 -15.81
N ILE A 31 7.16 6.51 -16.65
CA ILE A 31 8.61 6.57 -16.87
C ILE A 31 9.28 7.23 -15.66
N ASP A 32 8.75 8.36 -15.20
CA ASP A 32 9.36 9.13 -14.11
C ASP A 32 8.75 8.82 -12.75
N TYR A 33 7.50 8.35 -12.71
CA TYR A 33 6.74 8.15 -11.48
C TYR A 33 6.13 6.76 -11.38
N GLN A 34 6.12 6.25 -10.15
CA GLN A 34 5.34 5.10 -9.75
C GLN A 34 4.08 5.56 -9.01
N TYR A 35 2.92 5.17 -9.52
CA TYR A 35 1.61 5.46 -8.96
C TYR A 35 1.19 4.30 -8.06
N ILE A 36 0.91 4.60 -6.79
CA ILE A 36 0.59 3.60 -5.76
C ILE A 36 -0.72 4.00 -5.08
N ASP A 37 -1.76 3.19 -5.24
CA ASP A 37 -3.04 3.31 -4.51
C ASP A 37 -2.90 2.75 -3.09
N ARG A 38 -3.33 3.56 -2.11
CA ARG A 38 -3.35 3.31 -0.67
C ARG A 38 -2.03 2.73 -0.15
N PRO A 39 -0.91 3.45 -0.25
CA PRO A 39 0.37 2.97 0.27
C PRO A 39 0.39 2.97 1.81
N PHE A 40 0.91 1.89 2.38
CA PHE A 40 1.23 1.77 3.80
C PHE A 40 2.73 1.56 3.99
N VAL A 41 3.32 2.21 4.98
CA VAL A 41 4.65 1.88 5.48
C VAL A 41 4.57 0.68 6.43
N LEU A 42 5.50 -0.25 6.26
CA LEU A 42 5.65 -1.44 7.10
C LEU A 42 6.62 -1.16 8.23
N ILE A 43 6.14 -1.24 9.47
CA ILE A 43 6.94 -0.96 10.67
C ILE A 43 7.08 -2.25 11.48
N PRO A 44 8.29 -2.82 11.61
CA PRO A 44 8.52 -3.92 12.53
C PRO A 44 8.32 -3.46 13.98
N MET A 45 7.41 -4.12 14.68
CA MET A 45 7.11 -3.85 16.08
C MET A 45 7.57 -5.04 16.92
N ARG A 46 8.27 -4.76 18.03
CA ARG A 46 8.58 -5.76 19.06
C ARG A 46 7.72 -5.47 20.27
N GLN A 47 6.82 -6.38 20.60
CA GLN A 47 6.11 -6.34 21.89
C GLN A 47 6.90 -7.17 22.91
N GLY A 48 7.70 -6.50 23.74
CA GLY A 48 8.50 -7.14 24.79
C GLY A 48 9.50 -8.18 24.26
N THR A 49 9.56 -9.34 24.91
CA THR A 49 10.39 -10.50 24.51
C THR A 49 9.74 -11.38 23.44
N GLY A 50 8.56 -10.99 22.92
CA GLY A 50 7.78 -11.76 21.97
C GLY A 50 8.27 -11.70 20.52
N GLN A 51 7.56 -12.42 19.65
CA GLN A 51 7.81 -12.45 18.20
C GLN A 51 7.54 -11.08 17.56
N ALA A 52 8.39 -10.67 16.62
CA ALA A 52 8.19 -9.41 15.90
C ALA A 52 6.90 -9.45 15.08
N THR A 53 6.06 -8.42 15.23
CA THR A 53 4.87 -8.19 14.41
C THR A 53 5.15 -7.08 13.41
N ILE A 54 4.32 -6.98 12.36
CA ILE A 54 4.42 -5.90 11.37
C ILE A 54 3.20 -4.99 11.54
N GLY A 55 3.44 -3.73 11.87
CA GLY A 55 2.45 -2.68 11.84
C GLY A 55 2.32 -2.07 10.45
N PHE A 56 1.09 -1.74 10.05
CA PHE A 56 0.77 -1.07 8.80
C PHE A 56 0.31 0.35 9.14
N HIS A 57 1.04 1.37 8.69
CA HIS A 57 0.64 2.78 8.85
C HIS A 57 0.47 3.44 7.48
N PRO A 58 -0.53 4.30 7.26
CA PRO A 58 -0.63 5.08 6.03
C PRO A 58 0.70 5.79 5.74
N TYR A 59 1.20 5.72 4.50
CA TYR A 59 2.52 6.25 4.18
C TYR A 59 2.61 7.78 4.42
N ILE A 60 1.60 8.51 3.95
CA ILE A 60 1.47 9.95 4.18
C ILE A 60 0.16 10.16 4.95
N PRO A 61 0.17 10.22 6.29
CA PRO A 61 -1.05 10.30 7.09
C PRO A 61 -1.71 11.69 7.06
N TYR A 62 -1.09 12.67 6.40
CA TYR A 62 -1.53 14.06 6.34
C TYR A 62 -2.19 14.44 5.01
N THR A 63 -2.45 13.45 4.13
CA THR A 63 -3.17 13.66 2.86
C THR A 63 -4.46 12.83 2.79
N GLU A 64 -5.43 13.30 2.01
CA GLU A 64 -6.62 12.55 1.63
C GLU A 64 -6.44 11.79 0.30
N ASP A 65 -5.33 12.03 -0.39
CA ASP A 65 -5.02 11.40 -1.68
C ASP A 65 -4.92 9.88 -1.52
N LYS A 66 -5.69 9.16 -2.33
CA LYS A 66 -5.62 7.70 -2.37
C LYS A 66 -4.42 7.22 -3.16
N VAL A 67 -4.01 7.97 -4.19
CA VAL A 67 -2.90 7.62 -5.07
C VAL A 67 -1.72 8.53 -4.78
N ILE A 68 -0.59 7.94 -4.39
CA ILE A 68 0.66 8.65 -4.20
C ILE A 68 1.56 8.40 -5.39
N LYS A 69 2.13 9.48 -5.94
CA LYS A 69 3.08 9.46 -7.05
C LYS A 69 4.49 9.58 -6.48
N ILE A 70 5.29 8.51 -6.60
CA ILE A 70 6.67 8.47 -6.12
C ILE A 70 7.60 8.50 -7.32
N LYS A 71 8.64 9.35 -7.30
CA LYS A 71 9.66 9.34 -8.36
C LYS A 71 10.33 7.97 -8.43
N GLN A 72 10.44 7.39 -9.63
CA GLN A 72 11.12 6.11 -9.86
C GLN A 72 12.55 6.12 -9.30
N ALA A 73 13.26 7.25 -9.44
CA ALA A 73 14.61 7.45 -8.91
C ALA A 73 14.73 7.30 -7.37
N ASN A 74 13.61 7.36 -6.64
CA ASN A 74 13.57 7.22 -5.18
C ASN A 74 13.21 5.80 -4.72
N ILE A 75 13.07 4.86 -5.66
CA ILE A 75 12.75 3.45 -5.38
C ILE A 75 14.00 2.62 -5.64
N ILE A 76 14.49 1.93 -4.60
CA ILE A 76 15.64 1.02 -4.69
C ILE A 76 15.22 -0.30 -5.35
N THR A 77 14.07 -0.86 -4.94
CA THR A 77 13.57 -2.12 -5.49
C THR A 77 12.06 -2.24 -5.37
N ILE A 78 11.47 -3.03 -6.28
CA ILE A 78 10.07 -3.40 -6.30
C ILE A 78 9.99 -4.93 -6.26
N THR A 79 9.28 -5.49 -5.28
CA THR A 79 9.13 -6.94 -5.14
C THR A 79 7.68 -7.35 -4.85
N ASN A 80 7.41 -8.65 -4.93
CA ASN A 80 6.11 -9.21 -4.55
C ASN A 80 6.09 -9.44 -3.03
N PRO A 81 5.00 -9.08 -2.33
CA PRO A 81 4.78 -9.56 -0.97
C PRO A 81 4.52 -11.06 -0.96
N ASP A 82 4.78 -11.70 0.19
CA ASP A 82 4.23 -13.03 0.46
C ASP A 82 2.71 -12.95 0.69
N ASP A 83 2.06 -14.12 0.72
CA ASP A 83 0.60 -14.20 0.86
C ASP A 83 0.12 -13.59 2.18
N LYS A 84 0.86 -13.77 3.28
CA LYS A 84 0.50 -13.26 4.60
C LYS A 84 0.47 -11.73 4.65
N ILE A 85 1.49 -11.08 4.11
CA ILE A 85 1.58 -9.61 4.04
C ILE A 85 0.54 -9.05 3.08
N LYS A 86 0.28 -9.75 1.97
CA LYS A 86 -0.76 -9.37 1.02
C LYS A 86 -2.16 -9.42 1.64
N GLU A 87 -2.50 -10.50 2.34
CA GLU A 87 -3.77 -10.64 3.06
C GLU A 87 -3.93 -9.55 4.13
N ALA A 88 -2.88 -9.27 4.90
CA ALA A 88 -2.89 -8.21 5.90
C ALA A 88 -3.13 -6.83 5.26
N TYR A 89 -2.49 -6.52 4.13
CA TYR A 89 -2.74 -5.29 3.39
C TYR A 89 -4.19 -5.21 2.91
N GLU A 90 -4.73 -6.30 2.36
CA GLU A 90 -6.13 -6.35 1.88
C GLU A 90 -7.13 -6.13 3.02
N GLN A 91 -6.88 -6.67 4.22
CA GLN A 91 -7.69 -6.42 5.40
C GLN A 91 -7.66 -4.95 5.85
N ASN A 92 -6.50 -4.30 5.77
CA ASN A 92 -6.35 -2.88 6.13
C ASN A 92 -6.92 -1.91 5.09
N THR A 93 -7.08 -2.36 3.85
CA THR A 93 -7.54 -1.50 2.73
C THR A 93 -8.96 -1.82 2.27
N SER A 94 -9.52 -2.95 2.67
CA SER A 94 -10.92 -3.27 2.39
C SER A 94 -11.82 -2.34 3.19
N THR A 95 -12.54 -1.47 2.49
CA THR A 95 -13.79 -0.93 3.04
C THR A 95 -14.65 -2.13 3.39
N ILE A 96 -15.00 -2.29 4.67
CA ILE A 96 -16.00 -3.27 5.11
C ILE A 96 -17.17 -3.10 4.15
N LYS A 97 -17.38 -4.07 3.24
CA LYS A 97 -18.64 -4.16 2.51
C LYS A 97 -19.66 -4.29 3.62
N SER A 98 -20.39 -3.21 3.93
CA SER A 98 -21.48 -3.26 4.89
C SER A 98 -22.27 -4.51 4.53
N ALA A 99 -22.30 -5.48 5.46
CA ALA A 99 -22.99 -6.73 5.23
C ALA A 99 -24.41 -6.33 4.86
N LYS A 100 -24.82 -6.60 3.61
CA LYS A 100 -26.23 -6.45 3.25
C LYS A 100 -26.99 -7.20 4.34
N PRO A 101 -27.89 -6.56 5.11
CA PRO A 101 -28.65 -7.28 6.11
C PRO A 101 -29.29 -8.45 5.39
N LYS A 102 -28.98 -9.68 5.82
CA LYS A 102 -29.74 -10.83 5.36
C LYS A 102 -31.19 -10.51 5.70
N LEU A 103 -32.03 -10.34 4.68
CA LEU A 103 -33.47 -10.41 4.88
C LEU A 103 -33.72 -11.74 5.57
N ILE A 104 -34.09 -11.68 6.84
CA ILE A 104 -34.75 -12.80 7.50
C ILE A 104 -36.14 -12.79 6.87
N VAL A 105 -36.37 -13.73 5.96
CA VAL A 105 -37.69 -14.03 5.39
C VAL A 105 -38.23 -15.23 6.16
#